data_AF-A0A2E2N0D5-F1
#
_entry.id   AF-A0A2E2N0D5-F1
#
_cell.length_a   1.000
_cell.length_b   1.000
_cell.length_c   1.000
_cell.angle_alpha   90.00
_cell.angle_beta   90.00
_cell.angle_gamma   90.00
#
_symmetry.space_group_name_H-M   'P 1'
#
loop_
_entity.id
_entity.type
_entity.pdbx_description
1 polymer ?
#
loop_
_entity_poly.entity_id
_entity_poly.type
_entity_poly.pdbx_seq_one_letter_code
_entity_poly.pdbx_strand_id
1 'polypeptide(L)' 'MDKLIITGNGPAEGDVWASGAKNAALPILCATLLSEEPVTIGNLPHLQDITTTL' A
#
# COMPACT_ATOMS: atom_id res chain seq x y z
N MET A 1 9.31 3.29 19.73
CA MET A 1 8.96 4.54 19.04
C MET A 1 9.92 4.67 17.89
N ASP A 2 9.41 4.47 16.68
CA ASP A 2 10.25 4.34 15.51
C ASP A 2 10.75 5.71 15.07
N LYS A 3 11.97 5.75 14.55
CA LYS A 3 12.62 6.98 14.10
C LYS A 3 13.31 6.71 12.77
N LEU A 4 13.19 7.65 11.86
CA LEU A 4 14.00 7.71 10.65
C LEU A 4 15.08 8.77 10.85
N ILE A 5 16.34 8.35 10.88
CA ILE A 5 17.49 9.26 10.87
C ILE A 5 18.00 9.31 9.44
N ILE A 6 17.89 10.48 8.81
CA ILE A 6 18.26 10.68 7.40
C ILE A 6 19.52 11.53 7.35
N THR A 7 20.52 11.10 6.58
CA THR A 7 21.75 11.87 6.32
C THR A 7 21.77 12.24 4.84
N GLY A 8 21.96 13.52 4.54
CA GLY A 8 22.03 14.00 3.15
C GLY A 8 23.29 13.48 2.44
N ASN A 9 23.13 12.97 1.22
CA ASN A 9 24.21 12.43 0.40
C ASN A 9 24.16 12.88 -1.08
N GLY A 10 23.46 13.97 -1.38
CA GLY A 10 23.29 14.52 -2.74
C GLY A 10 21.87 14.32 -3.29
N PRO A 11 21.60 14.73 -4.55
CA PRO A 11 20.33 14.48 -5.22
C PRO A 11 20.05 12.99 -5.40
N ALA A 12 18.78 12.58 -5.34
CA ALA A 12 18.37 11.21 -5.67
C ALA A 12 18.34 11.03 -7.20
N GLU A 13 18.90 9.91 -7.69
CA GLU A 13 18.94 9.54 -9.11
C GLU A 13 18.65 8.05 -9.27
N GLY A 14 17.78 7.70 -10.22
CA GLY A 14 17.35 6.32 -10.50
C GLY A 14 15.84 6.16 -10.57
N ASP A 15 15.41 4.91 -10.77
CA ASP A 15 13.99 4.54 -10.89
C ASP A 15 13.50 3.73 -9.70
N VAL A 16 12.25 3.95 -9.29
CA VAL A 16 11.57 3.16 -8.28
C VAL A 16 10.15 2.83 -8.73
N TRP A 17 9.64 1.68 -8.30
CA TRP A 17 8.27 1.26 -8.56
C TRP A 17 7.36 1.66 -7.40
N ALA A 18 6.31 2.41 -7.70
CA ALA A 18 5.26 2.70 -6.72
C ALA A 18 4.24 1.57 -6.69
N SER A 19 3.84 1.16 -5.49
CA SER A 19 2.68 0.27 -5.29
C SER A 19 1.36 1.00 -5.58
N GLY A 20 0.25 0.25 -5.62
CA GLY A 20 -1.09 0.81 -5.82
C GLY A 20 -1.50 1.83 -4.75
N ALA A 21 -2.51 2.64 -5.07
CA ALA A 21 -2.96 3.72 -4.21
C ALA A 21 -3.78 3.20 -3.02
N LYS A 22 -3.40 3.60 -1.80
CA LYS A 22 -4.14 3.29 -0.56
C LYS A 22 -5.64 3.60 -0.66
N ASN A 23 -5.96 4.78 -1.19
CA ASN A 23 -7.34 5.27 -1.24
C ASN A 23 -8.19 4.55 -2.30
N ALA A 24 -7.56 3.83 -3.25
CA ALA A 24 -8.25 2.90 -4.12
C ALA A 24 -8.36 1.51 -3.47
N ALA A 25 -7.28 1.04 -2.84
CA ALA A 25 -7.21 -0.25 -2.18
C ALA A 25 -8.26 -0.44 -1.09
N LEU A 26 -8.45 0.54 -0.19
CA LEU A 26 -9.37 0.43 0.93
C LEU A 26 -10.84 0.17 0.52
N PRO A 27 -11.47 0.98 -0.35
CA PRO A 27 -12.84 0.68 -0.78
C PRO A 27 -12.93 -0.59 -1.64
N ILE A 28 -11.90 -0.94 -2.42
CA ILE A 28 -11.86 -2.20 -3.18
C ILE A 28 -11.87 -3.41 -2.23
N LEU A 29 -11.06 -3.37 -1.15
CA LEU A 29 -11.05 -4.40 -0.12
C LEU A 29 -12.43 -4.51 0.56
N CYS A 30 -13.06 -3.39 0.92
CA CYS A 30 -14.42 -3.44 1.48
C CYS A 30 -15.45 -3.99 0.49
N ALA A 31 -15.31 -3.71 -0.81
CA ALA A 31 -16.22 -4.19 -1.83
C ALA A 31 -16.15 -5.72 -2.03
N THR A 32 -15.08 -6.40 -1.60
CA THR A 32 -15.03 -7.88 -1.68
C THR A 32 -16.08 -8.54 -0.81
N LEU A 33 -16.60 -7.84 0.21
CA LEU A 33 -17.72 -8.32 1.04
C LEU A 33 -19.02 -8.53 0.24
N LEU A 34 -19.11 -7.96 -0.97
CA LEU A 34 -20.27 -8.11 -1.86
C LEU A 34 -20.18 -9.35 -2.77
N SER A 35 -19.03 -10.04 -2.81
CA SER A 35 -18.80 -11.19 -3.69
C SER A 35 -19.14 -12.50 -2.97
N GLU A 36 -19.83 -13.41 -3.65
CA GLU A 36 -20.04 -14.79 -3.18
C GLU A 36 -18.83 -15.70 -3.48
N GLU A 37 -17.93 -15.27 -4.38
CA GLU A 37 -16.72 -16.00 -4.77
C GLU A 37 -15.44 -15.30 -4.26
N PRO A 38 -14.33 -16.03 -4.09
CA PRO A 38 -13.04 -15.44 -3.71
C PRO A 38 -12.56 -14.36 -4.69
N VAL A 39 -12.16 -13.20 -4.16
CA VAL A 39 -11.60 -12.09 -4.95
C VAL A 39 -10.10 -11.98 -4.69
N THR A 40 -9.29 -11.93 -5.75
CA THR A 40 -7.84 -11.70 -5.66
C THR A 40 -7.51 -10.26 -6.09
N ILE A 41 -6.83 -9.52 -5.23
CA ILE A 41 -6.42 -8.13 -5.49
C ILE A 41 -4.89 -8.05 -5.57
N GLY A 42 -4.38 -7.56 -6.70
CA GLY A 42 -2.94 -7.32 -6.91
C GLY A 42 -2.52 -5.87 -6.65
N ASN A 43 -1.20 -5.65 -6.59
CA ASN A 43 -0.59 -4.31 -6.46
C ASN A 43 -1.04 -3.52 -5.22
N LEU A 44 -1.32 -4.18 -4.09
CA LEU A 44 -1.64 -3.51 -2.83
C LEU A 44 -0.38 -2.85 -2.21
N PRO A 45 -0.49 -1.63 -1.66
CA PRO A 45 0.60 -1.02 -0.91
C PRO A 45 0.74 -1.68 0.47
N HIS A 46 1.96 -1.82 0.97
CA HIS A 46 2.18 -2.30 2.34
C HIS A 46 2.10 -1.13 3.33
N LEU A 47 0.92 -0.91 3.90
CA LEU A 47 0.63 0.19 4.83
C LEU A 47 -0.19 -0.33 6.01
N GLN A 48 -0.09 0.35 7.16
CA GLN A 48 -0.85 -0.01 8.36
C GLN A 48 -2.36 -0.07 8.12
N ASP A 49 -2.91 0.87 7.33
CA ASP A 49 -4.34 0.88 7.01
C ASP A 49 -4.76 -0.41 6.27
N ILE A 50 -3.90 -0.95 5.41
CA ILE A 50 -4.16 -2.23 4.69
C ILE A 50 -4.07 -3.39 5.68
N THR A 51 -3.03 -3.44 6.50
CA THR A 51 -2.87 -4.48 7.54
C THR A 51 -4.01 -4.48 8.55
N THR A 52 -4.60 -3.32 8.84
CA THR A 52 -5.74 -3.20 9.78
C THR A 52 -7.06 -3.63 9.16
N THR A 53 -7.18 -3.56 7.83
CA THR A 53 -8.41 -3.91 7.09
C THR A 53 -8.52 -5.41 6.84
N LEU A 54 -7.39 -6.11 6.73
CA LEU A 54 -7.30 -7.57 6.57
C LEU A 54 -7.36 -8.29 7.93
#